data_AF-A0A4Z0J8S3-F1
#
_entry.id   AF-A0A4Z0J8S3-F1
#
_cell.length_a   1.000
_cell.length_b   1.000
_cell.length_c   1.000
_cell.angle_alpha   90.00
_cell.angle_beta   90.00
_cell.angle_gamma   90.00
#
_symmetry.space_group_name_H-M   'P 1'
#
loop_
_entity.id
_entity.type
_entity.pdbx_description
1 polymer ?
#
loop_
_entity_poly.entity_id
_entity_poly.type
_entity_poly.pdbx_seq_one_letter_code
_entity_poly.pdbx_strand_id
1 'polypeptide(L)'
;MAANIFDHEELMITVLNQLADRAHLESVALVLLTARLSAAESQAVMDFIAEKQVKQQLLSQQACADQVLKIKPDIENALVFVQRLKRATMAEGRFSDVLND
;
A
#
# COMPACT_ATOMS: atom_id res chain seq x y z
N MET A 1 -15.08 17.30 28.73
CA MET A 1 -14.27 16.36 27.92
C MET A 1 -13.96 17.05 26.63
N ALA A 2 -12.73 17.55 26.45
CA ALA A 2 -12.29 18.06 25.16
C ALA A 2 -12.13 16.86 24.24
N ALA A 3 -13.01 16.70 23.26
CA ALA A 3 -12.78 15.81 22.15
C ALA A 3 -11.57 16.38 21.41
N ASN A 4 -10.40 15.74 21.53
CA ASN A 4 -9.35 15.94 20.54
C ASN A 4 -9.89 15.33 19.26
N ILE A 5 -10.43 16.19 18.39
CA ILE A 5 -11.28 15.80 17.26
C ILE A 5 -10.47 15.03 16.19
N PHE A 6 -9.14 15.13 16.23
CA PHE A 6 -8.24 14.36 15.37
C PHE A 6 -6.95 14.02 16.11
N ASP A 7 -6.47 12.79 15.93
CA ASP A 7 -5.12 12.40 16.32
C ASP A 7 -4.09 13.08 15.40
N HIS A 8 -2.91 13.42 15.92
CA HIS A 8 -1.84 14.05 15.15
C HIS A 8 -1.45 13.21 13.93
N GLU A 9 -1.43 11.89 14.09
CA GLU A 9 -1.13 10.94 13.02
C GLU A 9 -2.20 10.97 11.92
N GLU A 10 -3.49 11.03 12.28
CA GLU A 10 -4.58 11.12 11.31
C GLU A 10 -4.56 12.45 10.54
N LEU A 11 -4.21 13.55 11.19
CA LEU A 11 -4.02 14.85 10.53
C LEU A 11 -2.85 14.81 9.56
N MET A 12 -1.72 14.22 9.96
CA MET A 12 -0.55 14.05 9.10
C MET A 12 -0.86 13.23 7.86
N ILE A 13 -1.53 12.08 8.02
CA ILE A 13 -1.97 11.24 6.90
C ILE A 13 -2.91 12.02 5.96
N THR A 14 -3.85 12.77 6.53
CA THR A 14 -4.79 13.60 5.75
C THR A 14 -4.06 14.64 4.90
N VAL A 15 -3.10 15.35 5.47
CA VAL A 15 -2.29 16.34 4.74
C VAL A 15 -1.46 15.68 3.65
N LEU A 16 -0.81 14.55 3.94
CA LEU A 16 -0.02 13.81 2.95
C LEU A 16 -0.88 13.35 1.77
N ASN A 17 -2.09 12.85 2.03
CA ASN A 17 -3.00 12.44 0.97
C ASN A 17 -3.44 13.62 0.10
N GLN A 18 -3.78 14.76 0.70
CA GLN A 18 -4.14 15.97 -0.05
C GLN A 18 -2.99 16.50 -0.90
N LEU A 19 -1.76 16.44 -0.41
CA LEU A 19 -0.57 16.80 -1.19
C LEU A 19 -0.34 15.81 -2.32
N ALA A 20 -0.45 14.51 -2.05
CA ALA A 20 -0.29 13.46 -3.04
C ALA A 20 -1.30 13.59 -4.19
N ASP A 21 -2.59 13.79 -3.86
CA ASP A 21 -3.66 13.95 -4.84
C ASP A 21 -3.44 15.19 -5.72
N ARG A 22 -3.02 16.31 -5.12
CA ARG A 22 -2.75 17.56 -5.86
C ARG A 22 -1.50 17.50 -6.73
N ALA A 23 -0.50 16.75 -6.29
CA ALA A 23 0.76 16.60 -7.02
C ALA A 23 0.76 15.37 -7.95
N HIS A 24 -0.36 14.63 -8.01
CA HIS A 24 -0.47 13.36 -8.73
C HIS A 24 0.68 12.38 -8.40
N LEU A 25 1.06 12.32 -7.12
CA LEU A 25 2.15 11.47 -6.65
C LEU A 25 1.67 10.02 -6.50
N GLU A 26 2.14 9.17 -7.39
CA GLU A 26 2.01 7.72 -7.26
C GLU A 26 3.27 7.18 -6.54
N SER A 27 3.16 6.90 -5.23
CA SER A 27 4.27 6.34 -4.43
C SER A 27 3.82 5.21 -3.53
N VAL A 28 4.66 4.18 -3.42
CA VAL A 28 4.41 3.00 -2.59
C VAL A 28 4.27 3.40 -1.14
N ALA A 29 5.12 4.29 -0.64
CA ALA A 29 5.06 4.76 0.75
C ALA A 29 3.71 5.43 1.07
N LEU A 30 3.20 6.25 0.15
CA LEU A 30 1.88 6.87 0.31
C LEU A 30 0.75 5.84 0.28
N VAL A 31 0.82 4.83 -0.59
CA VAL A 31 -0.17 3.76 -0.61
C VAL A 31 -0.20 2.99 0.71
N LEU A 32 0.97 2.66 1.27
CA LEU A 32 1.07 1.97 2.57
C LEU A 32 0.51 2.83 3.71
N LEU A 33 0.84 4.13 3.73
CA LEU A 33 0.34 5.08 4.71
C LEU A 33 -1.19 5.27 4.61
N THR A 34 -1.74 5.40 3.40
CA THR A 34 -3.19 5.57 3.20
C THR A 34 -4.00 4.38 3.70
N ALA A 35 -3.42 3.18 3.61
CA ALA A 35 -4.05 1.96 4.10
C ALA A 35 -3.81 1.71 5.60
N ARG A 36 -3.16 2.65 6.32
CA ARG A 36 -2.88 2.57 7.76
C ARG A 36 -2.13 1.29 8.14
N LEU A 37 -1.16 0.88 7.33
CA LEU A 37 -0.25 -0.20 7.71
C LEU A 37 0.78 0.32 8.71
N SER A 38 1.02 -0.45 9.78
CA SER A 38 2.19 -0.28 10.62
C SER A 38 3.48 -0.52 9.83
N ALA A 39 4.62 -0.14 10.40
CA ALA A 39 5.92 -0.39 9.80
C ALA A 39 6.17 -1.90 9.56
N ALA A 40 5.75 -2.76 10.50
CA ALA A 40 5.91 -4.20 10.38
C ALA A 40 5.03 -4.80 9.27
N GLU A 41 3.77 -4.38 9.19
CA GLU A 41 2.86 -4.80 8.10
C GLU A 41 3.35 -4.32 6.74
N SER A 42 3.81 -3.07 6.67
CA SER A 42 4.40 -2.48 5.46
C SER A 42 5.60 -3.30 4.98
N GLN A 43 6.52 -3.63 5.90
CA GLN A 43 7.68 -4.47 5.59
C GLN A 43 7.25 -5.85 5.09
N ALA A 44 6.29 -6.49 5.76
CA ALA A 44 5.81 -7.81 5.37
C ALA A 44 5.18 -7.82 3.95
N VAL A 45 4.43 -6.77 3.58
CA VAL A 45 3.89 -6.63 2.22
C VAL A 45 5.01 -6.49 1.20
N MET A 46 5.99 -5.63 1.48
CA MET A 46 7.11 -5.38 0.56
C MET A 46 8.03 -6.59 0.41
N ASP A 47 8.30 -7.31 1.50
CA ASP A 47 9.09 -8.54 1.49
C ASP A 47 8.42 -9.63 0.66
N PHE A 48 7.10 -9.79 0.79
CA PHE A 48 6.35 -10.74 -0.02
C PHE A 48 6.43 -10.42 -1.52
N ILE A 49 6.28 -9.15 -1.92
CA ILE A 49 6.38 -8.73 -3.33
C ILE A 49 7.83 -8.92 -3.83
N ALA A 50 8.82 -8.57 -3.01
CA ALA A 50 10.23 -8.76 -3.34
C ALA A 50 10.60 -10.24 -3.50
N GLU A 51 10.08 -11.11 -2.64
CA GLU A 51 10.27 -12.57 -2.75
C GLU A 51 9.74 -13.09 -4.10
N LYS A 52 8.58 -12.59 -4.55
CA LYS A 52 7.99 -12.97 -5.84
C LYS A 52 8.83 -12.49 -7.02
N GLN A 53 9.38 -11.28 -6.96
CA GLN A 53 10.33 -10.78 -7.95
C GLN A 53 11.57 -11.67 -8.04
N VAL A 54 12.18 -12.00 -6.89
CA VAL A 54 13.39 -12.86 -6.84
C VAL A 54 13.11 -14.24 -7.42
N LYS A 55 11.92 -14.78 -7.17
CA LYS A 55 11.47 -16.07 -7.71
C LYS A 55 10.95 -16.00 -9.15
N GLN A 56 10.90 -14.81 -9.76
CA GLN A 56 10.32 -14.58 -11.10
C GLN A 56 8.89 -15.13 -11.22
N GLN A 57 8.11 -15.03 -10.14
CA GLN A 57 6.75 -15.51 -10.08
C GLN A 57 5.79 -14.34 -10.29
N LEU A 58 4.94 -14.47 -11.32
CA LEU A 58 3.80 -13.58 -11.49
C LEU A 58 2.84 -13.73 -10.30
N LEU A 59 2.25 -12.61 -9.90
CA LEU A 59 1.30 -12.55 -8.81
C LEU A 59 0.01 -11.91 -9.32
N SER A 60 -1.06 -12.69 -9.36
CA SER A 60 -2.37 -12.18 -9.68
C SER A 60 -2.86 -11.20 -8.60
N GLN A 61 -3.69 -10.23 -9.01
CA GLN A 61 -4.25 -9.26 -8.07
C GLN A 61 -4.96 -9.93 -6.89
N GLN A 62 -5.69 -11.02 -7.13
CA GLN A 62 -6.40 -11.76 -6.09
C GLN A 62 -5.44 -12.44 -5.11
N ALA A 63 -4.40 -13.12 -5.62
CA ALA A 63 -3.41 -13.77 -4.76
C ALA A 63 -2.64 -12.75 -3.90
N CYS A 64 -2.38 -11.56 -4.44
CA CYS A 64 -1.81 -10.47 -3.68
C CYS A 64 -2.78 -9.97 -2.60
N ALA A 65 -4.06 -9.77 -2.95
CA ALA A 65 -5.07 -9.31 -1.99
C ALA A 65 -5.27 -10.30 -0.84
N ASP A 66 -5.31 -11.59 -1.14
CA ASP A 66 -5.42 -12.65 -0.13
C ASP A 66 -4.22 -12.65 0.83
N GLN A 67 -3.01 -12.36 0.32
CA GLN A 67 -1.83 -12.23 1.17
C GLN A 67 -1.85 -10.95 2.01
N VAL A 68 -2.29 -9.82 1.44
CA VAL A 68 -2.47 -8.56 2.17
C VAL A 68 -3.46 -8.74 3.31
N LEU A 69 -4.58 -9.46 3.10
CA LEU A 69 -5.57 -9.75 4.15
C LEU A 69 -5.01 -10.59 5.29
N LYS A 70 -3.99 -11.43 5.04
CA LYS A 70 -3.31 -12.16 6.12
C LYS A 70 -2.40 -11.25 6.95
N ILE A 71 -1.81 -10.23 6.32
CA ILE A 71 -0.90 -9.27 6.96
C ILE A 71 -1.69 -8.20 7.72
N LYS A 72 -2.69 -7.61 7.08
CA LYS A 72 -3.59 -6.59 7.62
C LYS A 72 -5.07 -7.02 7.46
N PRO A 73 -5.63 -7.78 8.42
CA PRO A 73 -6.99 -8.32 8.31
C PRO A 73 -8.11 -7.27 8.34
N ASP A 74 -7.83 -6.09 8.90
CA ASP A 74 -8.76 -4.98 9.06
C ASP A 74 -8.71 -3.98 7.89
N ILE A 75 -7.98 -4.27 6.81
CA ILE A 75 -7.91 -3.39 5.64
C ILE A 75 -9.30 -3.26 4.98
N GLU A 76 -9.75 -2.02 4.72
CA GLU A 76 -11.11 -1.77 4.20
C GLU A 76 -11.35 -2.42 2.82
N ASN A 77 -10.37 -2.35 1.92
CA ASN A 77 -10.48 -2.92 0.57
C ASN A 77 -9.12 -3.35 0.03
N ALA A 78 -8.78 -4.63 0.24
CA ALA A 78 -7.51 -5.21 -0.18
C ALA A 78 -7.28 -5.15 -1.69
N LEU A 79 -8.31 -5.33 -2.52
CA LEU A 79 -8.18 -5.27 -3.98
C LEU A 79 -7.85 -3.84 -4.46
N VAL A 80 -8.55 -2.83 -3.94
CA VAL A 80 -8.26 -1.42 -4.27
C VAL A 80 -6.86 -1.04 -3.80
N PHE A 81 -6.45 -1.51 -2.63
CA PHE A 81 -5.07 -1.33 -2.15
C PHE A 81 -4.06 -1.95 -3.12
N VAL A 82 -4.24 -3.20 -3.54
CA VAL A 82 -3.34 -3.87 -4.50
C VAL A 82 -3.28 -3.13 -5.84
N GLN A 83 -4.41 -2.61 -6.34
CA GLN A 83 -4.43 -1.81 -7.58
C GLN A 83 -3.68 -0.48 -7.46
N ARG A 84 -3.78 0.18 -6.30
CA ARG A 84 -3.01 1.41 -6.03
C ARG A 84 -1.53 1.09 -5.87
N LEU A 85 -1.21 0.00 -5.19
CA LEU A 85 0.15 -0.48 -4.99
C LEU A 85 0.81 -0.80 -6.34
N LYS A 86 0.11 -1.52 -7.23
CA LYS A 86 0.56 -1.79 -8.60
C LYS A 86 0.93 -0.50 -9.34
N ARG A 87 0.03 0.49 -9.34
CA ARG A 87 0.28 1.79 -10.01
C ARG A 87 1.51 2.48 -9.44
N ALA A 88 1.59 2.57 -8.11
CA ALA A 88 2.72 3.16 -7.43
C ALA A 88 4.05 2.43 -7.72
N THR A 89 4.06 1.10 -7.73
CA THR A 89 5.26 0.33 -8.06
C THR A 89 5.68 0.56 -9.52
N MET A 90 4.71 0.62 -10.44
CA MET A 90 4.96 0.94 -11.85
C MET A 90 5.53 2.36 -12.02
N ALA A 91 4.97 3.35 -11.34
CA ALA A 91 5.45 4.73 -11.35
C ALA A 91 6.88 4.86 -10.79
N GLU A 92 7.21 4.08 -9.76
CA GLU A 92 8.56 4.01 -9.18
C GLU A 92 9.54 3.17 -10.02
N GLY A 93 9.10 2.51 -11.10
CA GLY A 93 9.94 1.61 -11.90
C GLY A 93 10.38 0.36 -11.15
N ARG A 94 9.56 -0.10 -10.18
CA ARG A 94 9.85 -1.25 -9.30
C ARG A 94 8.79 -2.33 -9.46
N PHE A 95 9.20 -3.59 -9.31
CA PHE A 95 8.28 -4.74 -9.32
C PHE A 95 7.34 -4.79 -10.53
N SER A 96 7.77 -4.20 -11.66
CA SER A 96 6.95 -4.02 -12.86
C SER A 96 6.40 -5.35 -13.36
N ASP A 97 7.11 -6.44 -13.11
CA ASP A 97 6.81 -7.75 -13.68
C ASP A 97 6.02 -8.64 -12.72
N VAL A 98 5.84 -8.24 -11.45
CA VAL A 98 5.20 -9.09 -10.43
C VAL A 98 3.69 -8.92 -10.41
N LEU A 99 3.19 -7.68 -10.40
CA LEU A 99 1.75 -7.36 -10.26
C LEU A 99 1.07 -7.14 -11.62
N ASN A 100 1.43 -7.91 -12.64
CA ASN A 100 0.95 -7.71 -14.01
C ASN A 100 -0.14 -8.67 -14.50
N ASP A 101 -0.60 -9.59 -13.65
CA ASP A 101 -1.63 -10.57 -13.97
C ASP A 101 -3.03 -10.14 -13.48
#